data_AF-A0A1G2R4V3-F1
#
_entry.id   AF-A0A1G2R4V3-F1
#
_cell.length_a   1.000
_cell.length_b   1.000
_cell.length_c   1.000
_cell.angle_alpha   90.00
_cell.angle_beta   90.00
_cell.angle_gamma   90.00
#
_symmetry.space_group_name_H-M   'P 1'
#
loop_
_entity.id
_entity.type
_entity.pdbx_description
1 polymer ?
#
loop_
_entity_poly.entity_id
_entity_poly.type
_entity_poly.pdbx_seq_one_letter_code
_entity_poly.pdbx_strand_id
1 'polypeptide(L)'
;MSESDVTHDLEKLLAESTGLTIVGCFASSLNRVQQIITLAEKLGKKVVFDGYSMKNNVEVAKLLGYLKIQRGTQIALDEVLNYPREKVVAVVTGAQGEENAALMRIANGEHRYIHPIANDTYIFSSSIIPGNESDIQFVKDQLYRNGAKVFNYQMMDVHAGGHGNKEDIRELLRIIRPKFLMPIHGQYSHMVNHGFIAQEEGMDPKSIIIADNGSVTHIEADRWWFDKEKAPSDPVYVDGLGIGDIGNVVLRDRQMLAEDGFLVVVALVDSKTGKVKTSPDIISRGFVYLKDHRDLLMAIRKKVRFVVESHTGQGKAINDAYLKDELRNQVGLFLFQKTERRPMVLPVVIEV
;
A
#
# COMPACT_ATOMS: atom_id res chain seq x y z
N MET A 1 0.58 23.11 -14.34
CA MET A 1 -0.83 23.23 -13.93
C MET A 1 -0.85 23.88 -12.57
N SER A 2 -1.60 24.95 -12.41
CA SER A 2 -1.72 25.69 -11.16
C SER A 2 -2.94 25.25 -10.37
N GLU A 3 -2.95 25.51 -9.06
CA GLU A 3 -4.14 25.32 -8.21
C GLU A 3 -5.34 26.18 -8.66
N SER A 4 -5.09 27.27 -9.40
CA SER A 4 -6.14 28.12 -9.98
C SER A 4 -6.88 27.42 -11.13
N ASP A 5 -6.15 26.68 -11.97
CA ASP A 5 -6.74 25.90 -13.07
C ASP A 5 -7.68 24.83 -12.50
N VAL A 6 -7.24 24.16 -11.43
CA VAL A 6 -8.04 23.16 -10.72
C VAL A 6 -9.33 23.73 -10.14
N THR A 7 -9.28 24.97 -9.65
CA THR A 7 -10.45 25.65 -9.09
C THR A 7 -11.54 25.87 -10.15
N HIS A 8 -11.15 26.19 -11.39
CA HIS A 8 -12.09 26.42 -12.49
C HIS A 8 -12.88 25.16 -12.86
N ASP A 9 -12.18 24.04 -13.03
CA ASP A 9 -12.78 22.76 -13.38
C ASP A 9 -13.66 22.20 -12.26
N LEU A 10 -13.22 22.34 -11.00
CA LEU A 10 -14.04 21.99 -9.85
C LEU A 10 -15.31 22.84 -9.77
N GLU A 11 -15.22 24.15 -10.03
CA GLU A 11 -16.40 25.03 -10.02
C GLU A 11 -17.44 24.55 -11.03
N LYS A 12 -16.99 24.24 -12.26
CA LYS A 12 -17.85 23.74 -13.32
C LYS A 12 -18.56 22.45 -12.91
N LEU A 13 -17.82 21.47 -12.38
CA LEU A 13 -18.38 20.19 -11.94
C LEU A 13 -19.39 20.36 -10.80
N LEU A 14 -19.08 21.21 -9.81
CA LEU A 14 -19.99 21.48 -8.70
C LEU A 14 -21.26 22.19 -9.17
N ALA A 15 -21.17 23.11 -10.14
CA ALA A 15 -22.31 23.83 -10.69
C ALA A 15 -23.23 22.94 -11.54
N GLU A 16 -22.66 22.05 -12.35
CA GLU A 16 -23.41 21.15 -13.25
C GLU A 16 -23.96 19.89 -12.55
N SER A 17 -23.48 19.57 -11.34
CA SER A 17 -23.92 18.40 -10.58
C SER A 17 -25.38 18.51 -10.14
N THR A 18 -26.21 17.56 -10.59
CA THR A 18 -27.63 17.42 -10.24
C THR A 18 -27.90 16.44 -9.11
N GLY A 19 -26.88 15.69 -8.66
CA GLY A 19 -26.93 14.76 -7.54
C GLY A 19 -25.96 15.18 -6.43
N LEU A 20 -25.68 14.26 -5.51
CA LEU A 20 -24.66 14.50 -4.48
C LEU A 20 -23.29 14.59 -5.16
N THR A 21 -22.50 15.60 -4.81
CA THR A 21 -21.10 15.69 -5.26
C THR A 21 -20.20 15.13 -4.17
N ILE A 22 -19.38 14.13 -4.49
CA ILE A 22 -18.44 13.48 -3.59
C ILE A 22 -17.03 13.72 -4.13
N VAL A 23 -16.21 14.44 -3.37
CA VAL A 23 -14.84 14.79 -3.74
C VAL A 23 -13.87 13.99 -2.87
N GLY A 24 -13.23 12.98 -3.47
CA GLY A 24 -12.13 12.26 -2.87
C GLY A 24 -10.83 13.05 -3.00
N CYS A 25 -10.19 13.38 -1.87
CA CYS A 25 -8.87 14.03 -1.88
C CYS A 25 -8.03 13.64 -0.67
N PHE A 26 -6.74 13.99 -0.68
CA PHE A 26 -5.89 13.83 0.49
C PHE A 26 -6.33 14.77 1.61
N ALA A 27 -6.55 14.22 2.82
CA ALA A 27 -6.92 15.00 4.01
C ALA A 27 -5.90 16.08 4.37
N SER A 28 -4.64 15.94 3.95
CA SER A 28 -3.58 16.93 4.16
C SER A 28 -3.58 18.06 3.13
N SER A 29 -4.34 17.94 2.04
CA SER A 29 -4.42 18.98 0.99
C SER A 29 -5.38 20.10 1.41
N LEU A 30 -4.99 20.88 2.42
CA LEU A 30 -5.85 21.92 3.01
C LEU A 30 -6.25 23.02 2.00
N ASN A 31 -5.37 23.34 1.04
CA ASN A 31 -5.69 24.28 -0.04
C ASN A 31 -6.84 23.76 -0.91
N ARG A 32 -6.81 22.47 -1.27
CA ARG A 32 -7.89 21.84 -2.04
C ARG A 32 -9.20 21.82 -1.24
N VAL A 33 -9.12 21.49 0.05
CA VAL A 33 -10.29 21.51 0.92
C VAL A 33 -10.87 22.92 1.01
N GLN A 34 -10.03 23.95 1.18
CA GLN A 34 -10.45 25.36 1.20
C GLN A 34 -11.10 25.78 -0.12
N GLN A 35 -10.55 25.40 -1.27
CA GLN A 35 -11.16 25.66 -2.59
C GLN A 35 -12.56 25.07 -2.67
N ILE A 36 -12.72 23.80 -2.28
CA ILE A 36 -14.03 23.12 -2.32
C ILE A 36 -15.04 23.85 -1.41
N ILE A 37 -14.62 24.26 -0.20
CA ILE A 37 -15.46 25.04 0.71
C ILE A 37 -15.88 26.36 0.06
N THR A 38 -14.93 27.14 -0.45
CA THR A 38 -15.20 28.45 -1.05
C THR A 38 -16.12 28.33 -2.27
N LEU A 39 -15.96 27.30 -3.10
CA LEU A 39 -16.85 27.02 -4.23
C LEU A 39 -18.24 26.58 -3.77
N ALA A 40 -18.33 25.72 -2.75
CA ALA A 40 -19.62 25.31 -2.18
C ALA A 40 -20.38 26.52 -1.63
N GLU A 41 -19.70 27.42 -0.91
CA GLU A 41 -20.28 28.68 -0.41
C GLU A 41 -20.79 29.57 -1.54
N LYS A 42 -19.98 29.77 -2.59
CA LYS A 42 -20.36 30.54 -3.78
C LYS A 42 -21.62 29.99 -4.45
N LEU A 43 -21.78 28.67 -4.47
CA LEU A 43 -22.92 27.98 -5.11
C LEU A 43 -24.09 27.73 -4.14
N GLY A 44 -23.99 28.18 -2.89
CA GLY A 44 -25.01 27.95 -1.86
C GLY A 44 -25.23 26.47 -1.51
N LYS A 45 -24.16 25.67 -1.58
CA LYS A 45 -24.13 24.25 -1.18
C LYS A 45 -23.58 24.10 0.24
N LYS A 46 -23.97 23.02 0.90
CA LYS A 46 -23.46 22.57 2.20
C LYS A 46 -22.26 21.65 2.00
N VAL A 47 -21.34 21.66 2.96
CA VAL A 47 -20.15 20.80 2.95
C VAL A 47 -20.21 19.83 4.12
N VAL A 48 -19.91 18.57 3.84
CA VAL A 48 -19.72 17.53 4.86
C VAL A 48 -18.34 16.91 4.69
N PHE A 49 -17.64 16.66 5.80
CA PHE A 49 -16.34 15.99 5.81
C PHE A 49 -16.50 14.56 6.28
N ASP A 50 -15.95 13.58 5.55
CA ASP A 50 -15.92 12.19 6.00
C ASP A 50 -14.56 11.51 5.91
N GLY A 51 -14.31 10.62 6.86
CA GLY A 51 -13.00 10.03 7.15
C GLY A 51 -12.36 10.64 8.41
N TYR A 52 -11.72 9.79 9.20
CA TYR A 52 -11.10 10.18 10.47
C TYR A 52 -10.03 11.27 10.28
N SER A 53 -9.09 11.05 9.37
CA SER A 53 -8.03 12.01 9.08
C SER A 53 -8.56 13.31 8.47
N MET A 54 -9.58 13.24 7.61
CA MET A 54 -10.21 14.44 7.04
C MET A 54 -10.84 15.32 8.13
N LYS A 55 -11.68 14.72 9.00
CA LYS A 55 -12.31 15.45 10.11
C LYS A 55 -11.27 16.04 11.05
N ASN A 56 -10.26 15.25 11.43
CA ASN A 56 -9.20 15.72 12.33
C ASN A 56 -8.41 16.89 11.73
N ASN A 57 -7.96 16.76 10.47
CA ASN A 57 -7.19 17.81 9.81
C ASN A 57 -7.99 19.10 9.61
N VAL A 58 -9.28 19.00 9.27
CA VAL A 58 -10.16 20.15 9.14
C VAL A 58 -10.34 20.87 10.47
N GLU A 59 -10.59 20.15 11.56
CA GLU A 59 -10.76 20.78 12.89
C GLU A 59 -9.46 21.45 13.37
N VAL A 60 -8.30 20.80 13.19
CA VAL A 60 -6.99 21.41 13.50
C VAL A 60 -6.74 22.64 12.63
N ALA A 61 -6.99 22.57 11.32
CA ALA A 61 -6.79 23.69 10.40
C ALA A 61 -7.71 24.87 10.68
N LYS A 62 -8.96 24.62 11.13
CA LYS A 62 -9.89 25.65 11.61
C LYS A 62 -9.35 26.34 12.87
N LEU A 63 -8.90 25.56 13.85
CA LEU A 63 -8.34 26.08 15.10
C LEU A 63 -7.12 26.97 14.86
N LEU A 64 -6.27 26.58 13.92
CA LEU A 64 -5.06 27.33 13.54
C LEU A 64 -5.34 28.49 12.56
N GLY A 65 -6.57 28.62 12.06
CA GLY A 65 -6.96 29.69 11.13
C GLY A 65 -6.50 29.50 9.67
N TYR A 66 -5.96 28.32 9.32
CA TYR A 66 -5.61 27.97 7.94
C TYR A 66 -6.83 27.69 7.08
N LEU A 67 -7.92 27.24 7.71
CA LEU A 67 -9.16 26.88 7.02
C LEU A 67 -10.31 27.73 7.54
N LYS A 68 -11.00 28.41 6.64
CA LYS A 68 -12.08 29.35 6.91
C LYS A 68 -13.37 28.80 6.31
N ILE A 69 -14.39 28.71 7.16
CA ILE A 69 -15.73 28.24 6.79
C ILE A 69 -16.76 29.23 7.32
N GLN A 70 -17.66 29.68 6.46
CA GLN A 70 -18.79 30.50 6.87
C GLN A 70 -19.77 29.71 7.75
N ARG A 71 -20.43 30.44 8.65
CA ARG A 71 -21.40 29.83 9.57
C ARG A 71 -22.53 29.17 8.78
N GLY A 72 -22.77 27.89 9.04
CA GLY A 72 -23.82 27.10 8.40
C GLY A 72 -23.43 26.49 7.05
N THR A 73 -22.19 26.66 6.57
CA THR A 73 -21.70 25.93 5.39
C THR A 73 -21.43 24.46 5.73
N GLN A 74 -20.70 24.20 6.82
CA GLN A 74 -20.40 22.85 7.30
C GLN A 74 -21.63 22.26 8.01
N ILE A 75 -22.01 21.05 7.62
CA ILE A 75 -23.07 20.23 8.25
C ILE A 75 -22.48 18.95 8.83
N ALA A 76 -23.19 18.32 9.77
CA ALA A 76 -22.82 17.01 10.29
C ALA A 76 -23.13 15.89 9.28
N LEU A 77 -22.46 14.75 9.43
CA LEU A 77 -22.57 13.64 8.47
C LEU A 77 -23.95 12.99 8.46
N ASP A 78 -24.60 12.91 9.61
CA ASP A 78 -25.96 12.41 9.78
C ASP A 78 -27.03 13.38 9.27
N GLU A 79 -26.70 14.65 9.03
CA GLU A 79 -27.60 15.64 8.45
C GLU A 79 -27.64 15.61 6.92
N VAL A 80 -26.75 14.85 6.25
CA VAL A 80 -26.65 14.82 4.78
C VAL A 80 -27.99 14.47 4.11
N LEU A 81 -28.77 13.57 4.72
CA LEU A 81 -30.07 13.14 4.20
C LEU A 81 -31.18 14.19 4.37
N ASN A 82 -30.94 15.24 5.15
CA ASN A 82 -31.92 16.32 5.41
C ASN A 82 -31.87 17.43 4.35
N TYR A 83 -30.92 17.36 3.42
CA TYR A 83 -30.75 18.35 2.35
C TYR A 83 -30.98 17.72 0.97
N PRO A 84 -31.46 18.51 -0.01
CA PRO A 84 -31.44 18.08 -1.41
C PRO A 84 -30.02 17.67 -1.82
N ARG A 85 -29.86 16.56 -2.53
CA ARG A 85 -28.54 15.97 -2.82
C ARG A 85 -27.63 16.93 -3.58
N GLU A 86 -28.20 17.65 -4.55
CA GLU A 86 -27.54 18.67 -5.35
C GLU A 86 -27.08 19.89 -4.55
N LYS A 87 -27.55 20.03 -3.30
CA LYS A 87 -27.12 21.07 -2.37
C LYS A 87 -26.03 20.60 -1.41
N VAL A 88 -25.49 19.39 -1.56
CA VAL A 88 -24.45 18.86 -0.66
C VAL A 88 -23.19 18.49 -1.44
N VAL A 89 -22.03 18.83 -0.87
CA VAL A 89 -20.71 18.39 -1.31
C VAL A 89 -20.06 17.62 -0.16
N ALA A 90 -19.76 16.34 -0.39
CA ALA A 90 -19.06 15.50 0.55
C ALA A 90 -17.56 15.46 0.22
N VAL A 91 -16.71 15.91 1.13
CA VAL A 91 -15.26 15.84 1.00
C VAL A 91 -14.77 14.65 1.81
N VAL A 92 -14.25 13.64 1.12
CA VAL A 92 -14.01 12.32 1.71
C VAL A 92 -12.57 11.84 1.52
N THR A 93 -12.10 11.01 2.44
CA THR A 93 -10.87 10.20 2.25
C THR A 93 -11.12 9.02 1.33
N GLY A 94 -10.06 8.37 0.84
CA GLY A 94 -10.18 7.14 0.05
C GLY A 94 -9.89 7.31 -1.43
N ALA A 95 -9.29 8.45 -1.82
CA ALA A 95 -9.02 8.76 -3.21
C ALA A 95 -7.95 7.82 -3.82
N GLN A 96 -7.25 7.03 -3.00
CA GLN A 96 -6.30 6.00 -3.43
C GLN A 96 -6.87 4.58 -3.35
N GLY A 97 -8.18 4.42 -3.12
CA GLY A 97 -8.79 3.09 -3.02
C GLY A 97 -8.49 2.37 -1.72
N GLU A 98 -8.11 3.08 -0.65
CA GLU A 98 -7.81 2.46 0.63
C GLU A 98 -9.04 1.72 1.20
N GLU A 99 -8.88 0.43 1.53
CA GLU A 99 -9.97 -0.50 1.86
C GLU A 99 -10.95 0.04 2.92
N ASN A 100 -10.41 0.65 3.99
CA ASN A 100 -11.20 1.14 5.12
C ASN A 100 -11.61 2.62 4.99
N ALA A 101 -11.28 3.29 3.89
CA ALA A 101 -11.58 4.70 3.71
C ALA A 101 -13.05 4.95 3.31
N ALA A 102 -13.50 6.19 3.52
CA ALA A 102 -14.87 6.61 3.25
C ALA A 102 -15.32 6.28 1.81
N LEU A 103 -14.51 6.60 0.80
CA LEU A 103 -14.86 6.37 -0.60
C LEU A 103 -15.04 4.89 -0.95
N MET A 104 -14.19 4.00 -0.43
CA MET A 104 -14.32 2.55 -0.63
C MET A 104 -15.62 2.03 -0.01
N ARG A 105 -15.91 2.41 1.24
CA ARG A 105 -17.17 2.03 1.90
C ARG A 105 -18.40 2.55 1.15
N ILE A 106 -18.33 3.75 0.57
CA ILE A 106 -19.40 4.28 -0.27
C ILE A 106 -19.54 3.42 -1.53
N ALA A 107 -18.44 3.14 -2.24
CA ALA A 107 -18.47 2.34 -3.46
C ALA A 107 -19.02 0.92 -3.24
N ASN A 108 -18.70 0.30 -2.10
CA ASN A 108 -19.25 -1.02 -1.71
C ASN A 108 -20.67 -0.97 -1.15
N GLY A 109 -21.25 0.23 -0.94
CA GLY A 109 -22.58 0.38 -0.34
C GLY A 109 -22.65 0.15 1.17
N GLU A 110 -21.50 0.04 1.84
CA GLU A 110 -21.35 -0.24 3.28
C GLU A 110 -21.38 1.02 4.15
N HIS A 111 -21.23 2.19 3.53
CA HIS A 111 -21.21 3.46 4.25
C HIS A 111 -22.60 3.84 4.78
N ARG A 112 -22.69 4.26 6.06
CA ARG A 112 -23.95 4.40 6.81
C ARG A 112 -24.96 5.42 6.26
N TYR A 113 -24.50 6.53 5.68
CA TYR A 113 -25.35 7.67 5.31
C TYR A 113 -25.34 7.98 3.81
N ILE A 114 -24.17 7.87 3.20
CA ILE A 114 -23.94 8.07 1.76
C ILE A 114 -23.87 6.71 1.08
N HIS A 115 -24.79 6.46 0.16
CA HIS A 115 -24.81 5.30 -0.73
C HIS A 115 -24.65 5.76 -2.19
N PRO A 116 -24.11 4.91 -3.08
CA PRO A 116 -23.92 5.27 -4.47
C PRO A 116 -25.27 5.24 -5.19
N ILE A 117 -25.71 6.39 -5.68
CA ILE A 117 -26.96 6.55 -6.42
C ILE A 117 -26.64 7.04 -7.83
N ALA A 118 -27.46 6.63 -8.81
CA ALA A 118 -27.37 7.12 -10.16
C ALA A 118 -27.41 8.66 -10.21
N ASN A 119 -26.60 9.25 -11.09
CA ASN A 119 -26.40 10.70 -11.25
C ASN A 119 -25.63 11.43 -10.14
N ASP A 120 -25.22 10.77 -9.07
CA ASP A 120 -24.21 11.35 -8.18
C ASP A 120 -22.88 11.56 -8.93
N THR A 121 -22.14 12.57 -8.51
CA THR A 121 -20.87 12.95 -9.15
C THR A 121 -19.72 12.70 -8.19
N TYR A 122 -18.79 11.83 -8.60
CA TYR A 122 -17.60 11.47 -7.85
C TYR A 122 -16.36 12.08 -8.52
N ILE A 123 -15.60 12.85 -7.76
CA ILE A 123 -14.40 13.55 -8.23
C ILE A 123 -13.20 13.01 -7.47
N PHE A 124 -12.31 12.31 -8.17
CA PHE A 124 -11.01 11.88 -7.66
C PHE A 124 -10.00 13.01 -7.84
N SER A 125 -9.95 13.88 -6.84
CA SER A 125 -9.09 15.07 -6.80
C SER A 125 -7.68 14.74 -6.29
N SER A 126 -7.11 13.66 -6.83
CA SER A 126 -5.75 13.16 -6.55
C SER A 126 -5.18 12.44 -7.78
N SER A 127 -3.86 12.48 -7.93
CA SER A 127 -3.14 11.55 -8.80
C SER A 127 -3.10 10.15 -8.18
N ILE A 128 -2.88 9.13 -9.02
CA ILE A 128 -2.65 7.77 -8.54
C ILE A 128 -1.22 7.67 -8.03
N ILE A 129 -1.07 7.24 -6.77
CA ILE A 129 0.24 6.86 -6.23
C ILE A 129 0.59 5.48 -6.83
N PRO A 130 1.80 5.29 -7.39
CA PRO A 130 2.22 4.02 -7.95
C PRO A 130 2.04 2.85 -6.98
N GLY A 131 1.36 1.80 -7.41
CA GLY A 131 0.97 0.64 -6.60
C GLY A 131 -0.52 0.58 -6.24
N ASN A 132 -1.24 1.71 -6.33
CA ASN A 132 -2.66 1.79 -5.95
C ASN A 132 -3.61 1.72 -7.17
N GLU A 133 -3.10 1.46 -8.38
CA GLU A 133 -3.87 1.49 -9.62
C GLU A 133 -5.07 0.54 -9.58
N SER A 134 -4.86 -0.68 -9.08
CA SER A 134 -5.89 -1.73 -9.03
C SER A 134 -7.03 -1.38 -8.07
N ASP A 135 -6.70 -0.86 -6.89
CA ASP A 135 -7.70 -0.51 -5.88
C ASP A 135 -8.56 0.70 -6.32
N ILE A 136 -7.93 1.71 -6.90
CA ILE A 136 -8.64 2.87 -7.46
C ILE A 136 -9.54 2.43 -8.63
N GLN A 137 -9.05 1.53 -9.49
CA GLN A 137 -9.83 1.00 -10.59
C GLN A 137 -11.06 0.22 -10.08
N PHE A 138 -10.90 -0.59 -9.03
CA PHE A 138 -12.01 -1.27 -8.38
C PHE A 138 -13.07 -0.28 -7.88
N VAL A 139 -12.68 0.76 -7.14
CA VAL A 139 -13.63 1.80 -6.67
C VAL A 139 -14.36 2.45 -7.83
N LYS A 140 -13.65 2.85 -8.89
CA LYS A 140 -14.27 3.47 -10.08
C LYS A 140 -15.30 2.54 -10.72
N ASP A 141 -14.95 1.26 -10.89
CA ASP A 141 -15.85 0.29 -11.52
C ASP A 141 -17.11 0.03 -10.68
N GLN A 142 -16.99 -0.02 -9.36
CA GLN A 142 -18.16 -0.10 -8.47
C GLN A 142 -19.05 1.14 -8.61
N LEU A 143 -18.47 2.34 -8.65
CA LEU A 143 -19.23 3.58 -8.83
C LEU A 143 -19.93 3.63 -10.19
N TYR A 144 -19.25 3.25 -11.27
CA TYR A 144 -19.85 3.16 -12.61
C TYR A 144 -20.98 2.12 -12.68
N ARG A 145 -20.83 0.96 -12.03
CA ARG A 145 -21.90 -0.06 -11.94
C ARG A 145 -23.17 0.48 -11.28
N ASN A 146 -23.05 1.46 -10.39
CA ASN A 146 -24.18 2.13 -9.73
C ASN A 146 -24.72 3.34 -10.52
N GLY A 147 -24.26 3.56 -11.76
CA GLY A 147 -24.73 4.65 -12.63
C GLY A 147 -24.23 6.04 -12.21
N ALA A 148 -23.13 6.10 -11.45
CA ALA A 148 -22.52 7.35 -11.04
C ALA A 148 -21.70 7.99 -12.16
N LYS A 149 -21.49 9.31 -12.07
CA LYS A 149 -20.55 10.05 -12.92
C LYS A 149 -19.22 10.13 -12.19
N VAL A 150 -18.13 9.70 -12.82
CA VAL A 150 -16.79 9.70 -12.20
C VAL A 150 -15.85 10.57 -13.02
N PHE A 151 -15.16 11.49 -12.34
CA PHE A 151 -14.14 12.39 -12.89
C PHE A 151 -12.81 12.17 -12.15
N ASN A 152 -11.71 12.23 -12.87
CA ASN A 152 -10.36 12.04 -12.33
C ASN A 152 -9.35 12.95 -13.04
N TYR A 153 -8.13 13.00 -12.50
CA TYR A 153 -7.05 13.87 -12.97
C TYR A 153 -6.58 13.63 -14.42
N GLN A 154 -6.90 12.49 -15.03
CA GLN A 154 -6.58 12.21 -16.44
C GLN A 154 -7.62 12.78 -17.40
N MET A 155 -8.84 13.01 -16.91
CA MET A 155 -9.98 13.48 -17.72
C MET A 155 -10.15 15.00 -17.64
N MET A 156 -9.78 15.59 -16.51
CA MET A 156 -9.92 17.01 -16.20
C MET A 156 -8.81 17.44 -15.25
N ASP A 157 -8.54 18.74 -15.18
CA ASP A 157 -7.48 19.32 -14.36
C ASP A 157 -7.94 19.38 -12.89
N VAL A 158 -8.28 18.24 -12.28
CA VAL A 158 -8.80 18.18 -10.89
C VAL A 158 -7.70 17.91 -9.86
N HIS A 159 -6.43 17.92 -10.26
CA HIS A 159 -5.28 17.69 -9.38
C HIS A 159 -4.01 18.39 -9.90
N ALA A 160 -3.37 19.15 -9.02
CA ALA A 160 -1.99 19.61 -9.21
C ALA A 160 -1.07 18.83 -8.27
N GLY A 161 0.09 18.40 -8.76
CA GLY A 161 1.10 17.73 -7.96
C GLY A 161 1.67 18.66 -6.90
N GLY A 162 2.01 18.12 -5.72
CA GLY A 162 2.67 18.87 -4.64
C GLY A 162 4.17 19.11 -4.85
N HIS A 163 4.74 18.60 -5.95
CA HIS A 163 6.15 18.70 -6.29
C HIS A 163 6.34 19.49 -7.59
N GLY A 164 7.36 20.34 -7.64
CA GLY A 164 7.71 21.09 -8.84
C GLY A 164 8.11 20.18 -10.01
N ASN A 165 7.79 20.62 -11.22
CA ASN A 165 8.15 19.97 -12.47
C ASN A 165 9.57 20.38 -12.94
N LYS A 166 9.96 19.92 -14.13
CA LYS A 166 11.28 20.22 -14.74
C LYS A 166 11.60 21.72 -14.78
N GLU A 167 10.64 22.56 -15.18
CA GLU A 167 10.85 24.00 -15.28
C GLU A 167 10.95 24.67 -13.90
N ASP A 168 10.17 24.21 -12.93
CA ASP A 168 10.26 24.71 -11.55
C ASP A 168 11.66 24.40 -10.95
N ILE A 169 12.18 23.21 -11.23
CA ILE A 169 13.54 22.81 -10.83
C ILE A 169 14.58 23.70 -11.52
N ARG A 170 14.45 23.98 -12.82
CA ARG A 170 15.36 24.89 -13.53
C ARG A 170 15.34 26.30 -12.94
N GLU A 171 14.15 26.82 -12.65
CA GLU A 171 14.00 28.12 -12.02
C GLU A 171 14.70 28.16 -10.66
N LEU A 172 14.51 27.13 -9.83
CA LEU A 172 15.20 27.00 -8.54
C LEU A 172 16.74 27.02 -8.72
N LEU A 173 17.26 26.27 -9.67
CA LEU A 173 18.70 26.24 -9.95
C LEU A 173 19.25 27.60 -10.41
N ARG A 174 18.49 28.34 -11.22
CA ARG A 174 18.85 29.70 -11.69
C ARG A 174 18.85 30.74 -10.57
N ILE A 175 17.92 30.60 -9.62
CA ILE A 175 17.80 31.47 -8.44
C ILE A 175 18.96 31.20 -7.47
N ILE A 176 19.17 29.93 -7.11
CA ILE A 176 20.13 29.54 -6.07
C ILE A 176 21.56 29.58 -6.58
N ARG A 177 21.80 29.20 -7.84
CA ARG A 177 23.14 29.05 -8.46
C ARG A 177 24.09 28.24 -7.58
N PRO A 178 23.72 26.99 -7.24
CA PRO A 178 24.49 26.20 -6.28
C PRO A 178 25.87 25.85 -6.84
N LYS A 179 26.89 25.80 -5.98
CA LYS A 179 28.22 25.27 -6.33
C LYS A 179 28.20 23.75 -6.48
N PHE A 180 27.45 23.09 -5.61
CA PHE A 180 27.23 21.64 -5.63
C PHE A 180 25.74 21.36 -5.51
N LEU A 181 25.24 20.36 -6.23
CA LEU A 181 23.86 19.91 -6.17
C LEU A 181 23.81 18.47 -5.66
N MET A 182 23.04 18.24 -4.60
CA MET A 182 22.66 16.89 -4.17
C MET A 182 21.15 16.73 -4.31
N PRO A 183 20.67 16.06 -5.38
CA PRO A 183 19.25 15.74 -5.51
C PRO A 183 18.78 14.84 -4.37
N ILE A 184 17.63 15.15 -3.78
CA ILE A 184 16.99 14.38 -2.71
C ILE A 184 15.52 14.10 -3.03
N HIS A 185 14.85 13.29 -2.18
CA HIS A 185 13.40 13.03 -2.24
C HIS A 185 12.93 12.43 -3.58
N GLY A 186 13.49 11.27 -3.94
CA GLY A 186 13.05 10.50 -5.11
C GLY A 186 13.73 9.14 -5.21
N GLN A 187 13.27 8.31 -6.14
CA GLN A 187 14.01 7.11 -6.54
C GLN A 187 15.32 7.50 -7.23
N TYR A 188 16.26 6.55 -7.35
CA TYR A 188 17.55 6.79 -7.98
C TYR A 188 17.43 7.43 -9.38
N SER A 189 16.49 6.95 -10.19
CA SER A 189 16.17 7.52 -11.51
C SER A 189 15.75 8.98 -11.44
N HIS A 190 14.97 9.39 -10.44
CA HIS A 190 14.55 10.78 -10.26
C HIS A 190 15.75 11.67 -9.88
N MET A 191 16.62 11.19 -8.99
CA MET A 191 17.84 11.91 -8.59
C MET A 191 18.78 12.13 -9.77
N VAL A 192 18.99 11.10 -10.59
CA VAL A 192 19.79 11.19 -11.81
C VAL A 192 19.19 12.18 -12.81
N ASN A 193 17.88 12.12 -13.05
CA ASN A 193 17.21 13.06 -13.96
C ASN A 193 17.28 14.51 -13.47
N HIS A 194 17.19 14.76 -12.17
CA HIS A 194 17.44 16.08 -11.60
C HIS A 194 18.88 16.53 -11.88
N GLY A 195 19.86 15.63 -11.73
CA GLY A 195 21.24 15.88 -12.16
C GLY A 195 21.33 16.29 -13.64
N PHE A 196 20.65 15.60 -14.54
CA PHE A 196 20.62 15.99 -15.96
C PHE A 196 20.02 17.38 -16.18
N ILE A 197 18.95 17.74 -15.46
CA ILE A 197 18.38 19.09 -15.50
C ILE A 197 19.43 20.14 -15.11
N ALA A 198 20.24 19.86 -14.07
CA ALA A 198 21.29 20.78 -13.64
C ALA A 198 22.44 20.91 -14.65
N GLN A 199 22.78 19.83 -15.36
CA GLN A 199 23.75 19.88 -16.45
C GLN A 199 23.23 20.71 -17.63
N GLU A 200 21.95 20.58 -17.98
CA GLU A 200 21.30 21.42 -19.01
C GLU A 200 21.36 22.92 -18.63
N GLU A 201 21.28 23.24 -17.34
CA GLU A 201 21.44 24.60 -16.79
C GLU A 201 22.91 25.04 -16.63
N GLY A 202 23.86 24.26 -17.14
CA GLY A 202 25.28 24.60 -17.23
C GLY A 202 26.14 24.19 -16.03
N MET A 203 25.61 23.38 -15.10
CA MET A 203 26.40 22.89 -13.97
C MET A 203 27.35 21.76 -14.41
N ASP A 204 28.60 21.80 -13.94
CA ASP A 204 29.57 20.72 -14.20
C ASP A 204 29.03 19.40 -13.61
N PRO A 205 28.99 18.30 -14.38
CA PRO A 205 28.61 16.97 -13.88
C PRO A 205 29.35 16.55 -12.60
N LYS A 206 30.61 16.97 -12.42
CA LYS A 206 31.40 16.70 -11.21
C LYS A 206 30.89 17.42 -9.98
N SER A 207 30.04 18.43 -10.14
CA SER A 207 29.43 19.18 -9.04
C SER A 207 28.09 18.57 -8.60
N ILE A 208 27.65 17.49 -9.25
CA ILE A 208 26.39 16.80 -8.94
C ILE A 208 26.70 15.56 -8.11
N ILE A 209 26.05 15.49 -6.95
CA ILE A 209 26.25 14.46 -5.94
C ILE A 209 25.02 13.56 -5.90
N ILE A 210 25.10 12.39 -6.52
CA ILE A 210 24.06 11.36 -6.42
C ILE A 210 24.43 10.44 -5.25
N ALA A 211 23.69 10.54 -4.14
CA ALA A 211 23.99 9.84 -2.90
C ALA A 211 22.89 8.80 -2.56
N ASP A 212 23.30 7.66 -2.03
CA ASP A 212 22.40 6.67 -1.43
C ASP A 212 22.18 6.94 0.06
N ASN A 213 21.09 6.42 0.63
CA ASN A 213 20.87 6.44 2.08
C ASN A 213 22.08 5.87 2.85
N GLY A 214 22.55 6.61 3.85
CA GLY A 214 23.73 6.26 4.65
C GLY A 214 25.07 6.70 4.04
N SER A 215 25.10 7.26 2.83
CA SER A 215 26.32 7.85 2.28
C SER A 215 26.73 9.07 3.11
N VAL A 216 27.99 9.13 3.54
CA VAL A 216 28.55 10.29 4.25
C VAL A 216 29.29 11.14 3.23
N THR A 217 28.77 12.34 2.95
CA THR A 217 29.37 13.28 1.99
C THR A 217 30.09 14.40 2.72
N HIS A 218 31.39 14.52 2.48
CA HIS A 218 32.19 15.66 2.90
C HIS A 218 32.10 16.75 1.84
N ILE A 219 31.83 17.98 2.25
CA ILE A 219 31.74 19.14 1.37
C ILE A 219 32.62 20.24 1.94
N GLU A 220 33.57 20.70 1.14
CA GLU A 220 34.41 21.87 1.42
C GLU A 220 34.07 22.99 0.41
N ALA A 221 34.78 24.11 0.53
CA ALA A 221 34.51 25.28 -0.31
C ALA A 221 34.65 24.98 -1.81
N ASP A 222 35.54 24.09 -2.24
CA ASP A 222 35.88 23.83 -3.65
C ASP A 222 35.83 22.37 -4.09
N ARG A 223 35.56 21.44 -3.18
CA ARG A 223 35.49 20.01 -3.47
C ARG A 223 34.48 19.30 -2.58
N TRP A 224 34.10 18.11 -3.01
CA TRP A 224 33.34 17.16 -2.22
C TRP A 224 33.87 15.74 -2.46
N TRP A 225 33.62 14.84 -1.52
CA TRP A 225 33.90 13.41 -1.68
C TRP A 225 33.02 12.59 -0.74
N PHE A 226 32.83 11.31 -1.07
CA PHE A 226 32.21 10.36 -0.15
C PHE A 226 33.26 9.82 0.82
N ASP A 227 32.88 9.67 2.08
CA ASP A 227 33.63 8.87 3.03
C ASP A 227 33.72 7.41 2.57
N LYS A 228 34.74 6.69 3.04
CA LYS A 228 34.85 5.25 2.83
C LYS A 228 33.81 4.48 3.64
N GLU A 229 33.45 5.00 4.81
CA GLU A 229 32.46 4.40 5.69
C GLU A 229 31.06 4.97 5.45
N LYS A 230 30.04 4.11 5.47
CA LYS A 230 28.63 4.51 5.42
C LYS A 230 28.06 4.57 6.84
N ALA A 231 27.16 5.52 7.08
CA ALA A 231 26.35 5.56 8.29
C ALA A 231 25.29 4.45 8.26
N PRO A 232 24.88 3.89 9.43
CA PRO A 232 23.79 2.92 9.50
C PRO A 232 22.50 3.49 8.91
N SER A 233 21.89 2.78 7.97
CA SER A 233 20.71 3.24 7.23
C SER A 233 19.69 2.14 6.93
N ASP A 234 19.78 1.01 7.62
CA ASP A 234 18.87 -0.11 7.44
C ASP A 234 17.42 0.27 7.78
N PRO A 235 16.43 -0.20 7.00
CA PRO A 235 15.03 0.04 7.30
C PRO A 235 14.62 -0.65 8.60
N VAL A 236 13.86 0.05 9.42
CA VAL A 236 13.21 -0.51 10.62
C VAL A 236 11.73 -0.68 10.33
N TYR A 237 11.26 -1.92 10.30
CA TYR A 237 9.86 -2.25 10.09
C TYR A 237 9.05 -2.09 11.38
N VAL A 238 7.79 -1.70 11.25
CA VAL A 238 6.83 -1.55 12.35
C VAL A 238 5.58 -2.36 12.00
N ASP A 239 5.15 -3.23 12.91
CA ASP A 239 3.93 -4.04 12.75
C ASP A 239 3.16 -4.10 14.07
N GLY A 240 1.97 -3.49 14.08
CA GLY A 240 1.20 -3.28 15.28
C GLY A 240 1.97 -2.44 16.32
N LEU A 241 2.26 -3.05 17.47
CA LEU A 241 3.05 -2.44 18.55
C LEU A 241 4.55 -2.81 18.47
N GLY A 242 4.92 -3.71 17.57
CA GLY A 242 6.30 -4.17 17.36
C GLY A 242 7.09 -3.14 16.56
N ILE A 243 8.29 -2.80 17.04
CA ILE A 243 9.24 -1.91 16.37
C ILE A 243 10.54 -2.68 16.18
N GLY A 244 10.91 -2.96 14.94
CA GLY A 244 12.15 -3.66 14.58
C GLY A 244 12.19 -5.15 14.95
N ASP A 245 11.09 -5.71 15.44
CA ASP A 245 10.93 -7.15 15.70
C ASP A 245 10.70 -7.97 14.41
N ILE A 246 10.30 -7.29 13.33
CA ILE A 246 10.23 -7.87 12.00
C ILE A 246 11.54 -7.67 11.26
N GLY A 247 12.31 -8.77 11.15
CA GLY A 247 13.46 -8.84 10.26
C GLY A 247 13.11 -9.40 8.87
N ASN A 248 14.09 -9.35 7.96
CA ASN A 248 13.98 -9.90 6.60
C ASN A 248 13.58 -11.40 6.57
N VAL A 249 13.94 -12.16 7.61
CA VAL A 249 13.56 -13.58 7.73
C VAL A 249 12.05 -13.72 7.89
N VAL A 250 11.43 -12.92 8.77
CA VAL A 250 9.98 -12.95 9.00
C VAL A 250 9.23 -12.54 7.73
N LEU A 251 9.71 -11.52 7.02
CA LEU A 251 9.12 -11.10 5.74
C LEU A 251 9.21 -12.19 4.67
N ARG A 252 10.38 -12.84 4.54
CA ARG A 252 10.56 -13.96 3.61
C ARG A 252 9.62 -15.12 3.93
N ASP A 253 9.48 -15.47 5.21
CA ASP A 253 8.58 -16.53 5.64
C ASP A 253 7.12 -16.18 5.31
N ARG A 254 6.69 -14.93 5.56
CA ARG A 254 5.36 -14.43 5.17
C ARG A 254 5.15 -14.53 3.65
N GLN A 255 6.14 -14.15 2.84
CA GLN A 255 6.04 -14.23 1.38
C GLN A 255 5.87 -15.68 0.90
N MET A 256 6.69 -16.61 1.39
CA MET A 256 6.57 -18.03 1.04
C MET A 256 5.20 -18.60 1.44
N LEU A 257 4.67 -18.22 2.61
CA LEU A 257 3.35 -18.63 3.06
C LEU A 257 2.22 -18.05 2.19
N ALA A 258 2.36 -16.81 1.71
CA ALA A 258 1.37 -16.16 0.86
C ALA A 258 1.33 -16.75 -0.56
N GLU A 259 2.48 -17.09 -1.13
CA GLU A 259 2.58 -17.65 -2.50
C GLU A 259 2.16 -19.12 -2.55
N ASP A 260 2.70 -19.96 -1.65
CA ASP A 260 2.59 -21.41 -1.77
C ASP A 260 1.90 -22.11 -0.59
N GLY A 261 1.58 -21.37 0.48
CA GLY A 261 1.02 -21.93 1.69
C GLY A 261 2.00 -22.83 2.46
N PHE A 262 1.47 -23.64 3.37
CA PHE A 262 2.27 -24.56 4.17
C PHE A 262 1.60 -25.91 4.39
N LEU A 263 2.44 -26.87 4.74
CA LEU A 263 2.06 -28.23 5.09
C LEU A 263 2.81 -28.68 6.35
N VAL A 264 2.07 -28.92 7.42
CA VAL A 264 2.61 -29.52 8.65
C VAL A 264 2.50 -31.02 8.56
N VAL A 265 3.60 -31.71 8.84
CA VAL A 265 3.67 -33.17 8.91
C VAL A 265 3.91 -33.57 10.36
N VAL A 266 2.98 -34.28 10.98
CA VAL A 266 3.16 -34.83 12.33
C VAL A 266 3.33 -36.34 12.25
N ALA A 267 4.44 -36.86 12.74
CA ALA A 267 4.75 -38.29 12.76
C ALA A 267 5.11 -38.76 14.17
N LEU A 268 4.39 -39.78 14.66
CA LEU A 268 4.71 -40.47 15.91
C LEU A 268 5.65 -41.62 15.61
N VAL A 269 6.85 -41.60 16.19
CA VAL A 269 7.90 -42.61 15.97
C VAL A 269 8.13 -43.38 17.25
N ASP A 270 8.04 -44.70 17.16
CA ASP A 270 8.34 -45.58 18.28
C ASP A 270 9.85 -45.62 18.51
N SER A 271 10.28 -45.19 19.69
CA SER A 271 11.70 -45.05 20.07
C SER A 271 12.48 -46.37 20.08
N LYS A 272 11.79 -47.51 20.25
CA LYS A 272 12.42 -48.84 20.31
C LYS A 272 12.60 -49.46 18.93
N THR A 273 11.62 -49.25 18.06
CA THR A 273 11.55 -49.91 16.75
C THR A 273 11.99 -49.00 15.59
N GLY A 274 12.00 -47.68 15.80
CA GLY A 274 12.23 -46.69 14.74
C GLY A 274 11.14 -46.72 13.67
N LYS A 275 9.90 -47.08 14.03
CA LYS A 275 8.78 -47.17 13.07
C LYS A 275 7.72 -46.12 13.35
N VAL A 276 7.00 -45.72 12.30
CA VAL A 276 5.87 -44.80 12.45
C VAL A 276 4.68 -45.56 13.05
N LYS A 277 4.31 -45.19 14.28
CA LYS A 277 3.32 -45.89 15.12
C LYS A 277 1.90 -45.78 14.56
N THR A 278 1.54 -44.61 14.02
CA THR A 278 0.20 -44.33 13.47
C THR A 278 0.31 -43.79 12.04
N SER A 279 -0.83 -43.44 11.42
CA SER A 279 -0.79 -42.69 10.16
C SER A 279 -0.33 -41.26 10.44
N PRO A 280 0.64 -40.69 9.70
CA PRO A 280 1.02 -39.30 9.88
C PRO A 280 -0.17 -38.34 9.70
N ASP A 281 -0.23 -37.34 10.57
CA ASP A 281 -1.21 -36.27 10.47
C ASP A 281 -0.67 -35.15 9.59
N ILE A 282 -1.47 -34.75 8.62
CA ILE A 282 -1.10 -33.76 7.61
C ILE A 282 -2.07 -32.59 7.72
N ILE A 283 -1.56 -31.40 7.99
CA ILE A 283 -2.33 -30.16 8.08
C ILE A 283 -1.86 -29.23 6.96
N SER A 284 -2.77 -28.81 6.08
CA SER A 284 -2.49 -27.89 4.97
C SER A 284 -3.32 -26.62 5.09
N ARG A 285 -2.71 -25.48 4.77
CA ARG A 285 -3.35 -24.16 4.65
C ARG A 285 -2.66 -23.37 3.53
N GLY A 286 -3.43 -22.66 2.71
CA GLY A 286 -2.91 -21.86 1.58
C GLY A 286 -2.32 -22.68 0.42
N PHE A 287 -2.06 -23.97 0.63
CA PHE A 287 -1.51 -24.88 -0.38
C PHE A 287 -2.63 -25.59 -1.15
N VAL A 288 -3.12 -26.74 -0.67
CA VAL A 288 -4.24 -27.47 -1.28
C VAL A 288 -5.29 -27.85 -0.24
N TYR A 289 -6.56 -27.85 -0.64
CA TYR A 289 -7.65 -28.32 0.21
C TYR A 289 -7.69 -29.85 0.22
N LEU A 290 -6.92 -30.45 1.14
CA LEU A 290 -6.68 -31.91 1.18
C LEU A 290 -7.93 -32.78 1.29
N LYS A 291 -9.09 -32.23 1.69
CA LYS A 291 -10.35 -32.99 1.73
C LYS A 291 -10.83 -33.41 0.34
N ASP A 292 -10.51 -32.60 -0.67
CA ASP A 292 -10.89 -32.86 -2.07
C ASP A 292 -9.82 -33.67 -2.82
N HIS A 293 -8.65 -33.86 -2.20
CA HIS A 293 -7.49 -34.56 -2.79
C HIS A 293 -7.03 -35.74 -1.92
N ARG A 294 -7.92 -36.72 -1.73
CA ARG A 294 -7.65 -37.90 -0.87
C ARG A 294 -6.44 -38.72 -1.33
N ASP A 295 -6.27 -38.89 -2.64
CA ASP A 295 -5.15 -39.67 -3.18
C ASP A 295 -3.80 -39.01 -2.91
N LEU A 296 -3.72 -37.68 -3.05
CA LEU A 296 -2.54 -36.90 -2.71
C LEU A 296 -2.23 -37.02 -1.21
N LEU A 297 -3.25 -36.90 -0.34
CA LEU A 297 -3.09 -37.08 1.10
C LEU A 297 -2.54 -38.47 1.46
N MET A 298 -3.07 -39.53 0.83
CA MET A 298 -2.57 -40.89 1.03
C MET A 298 -1.14 -41.05 0.54
N ALA A 299 -0.79 -40.46 -0.61
CA ALA A 299 0.55 -40.49 -1.17
C ALA A 299 1.56 -39.74 -0.27
N ILE A 300 1.18 -38.57 0.27
CA ILE A 300 1.99 -37.83 1.24
C ILE A 300 2.25 -38.69 2.48
N ARG A 301 1.22 -39.29 3.06
CA ARG A 301 1.36 -40.18 4.23
C ARG A 301 2.30 -41.35 3.96
N LYS A 302 2.20 -41.98 2.78
CA LYS A 302 3.11 -43.04 2.35
C LYS A 302 4.54 -42.54 2.22
N LYS A 303 4.74 -41.37 1.60
CA LYS A 303 6.06 -40.75 1.43
C LYS A 303 6.69 -40.41 2.78
N VAL A 304 5.94 -39.81 3.71
CA VAL A 304 6.39 -39.50 5.07
C VAL A 304 6.82 -40.76 5.80
N ARG A 305 5.97 -41.80 5.80
CA ARG A 305 6.30 -43.10 6.43
C ARG A 305 7.59 -43.67 5.86
N PHE A 306 7.72 -43.69 4.53
CA PHE A 306 8.91 -44.16 3.85
C PHE A 306 10.16 -43.39 4.28
N VAL A 307 10.11 -42.05 4.31
CA VAL A 307 11.24 -41.22 4.70
C VAL A 307 11.65 -41.50 6.16
N VAL A 308 10.69 -41.57 7.08
CA VAL A 308 10.99 -41.85 8.49
C VAL A 308 11.62 -43.24 8.65
N GLU A 309 10.95 -44.28 8.17
CA GLU A 309 11.39 -45.67 8.39
C GLU A 309 12.74 -45.97 7.69
N SER A 310 13.05 -45.29 6.57
CA SER A 310 14.34 -45.41 5.88
C SER A 310 15.52 -44.81 6.66
N HIS A 311 15.26 -43.90 7.59
CA HIS A 311 16.29 -43.16 8.34
C HIS A 311 16.33 -43.49 9.84
N THR A 312 15.35 -44.25 10.34
CA THR A 312 15.24 -44.61 11.77
C THR A 312 15.31 -46.13 12.01
N GLY A 313 15.11 -46.97 10.98
CA GLY A 313 15.28 -48.41 11.09
C GLY A 313 16.75 -48.83 11.12
N GLN A 314 17.26 -49.25 12.28
CA GLN A 314 18.49 -50.04 12.53
C GLN A 314 18.97 -49.98 14.00
N GLY A 315 18.17 -49.48 14.96
CA GLY A 315 18.57 -49.41 16.37
C GLY A 315 19.62 -48.31 16.67
N LYS A 316 19.80 -47.36 15.75
CA LYS A 316 20.58 -46.14 15.99
C LYS A 316 19.69 -45.07 16.62
N ALA A 317 20.29 -44.23 17.47
CA ALA A 317 19.61 -43.05 18.00
C ALA A 317 19.09 -42.17 16.85
N ILE A 318 17.83 -41.75 16.94
CA ILE A 318 17.20 -40.91 15.94
C ILE A 318 17.85 -39.53 16.01
N ASN A 319 18.44 -39.08 14.91
CA ASN A 319 18.86 -37.69 14.77
C ASN A 319 17.64 -36.88 14.31
N ASP A 320 16.92 -36.30 15.26
CA ASP A 320 15.69 -35.54 15.02
C ASP A 320 15.90 -34.38 14.03
N ALA A 321 17.01 -33.64 14.14
CA ALA A 321 17.31 -32.53 13.23
C ALA A 321 17.50 -33.01 11.79
N TYR A 322 18.28 -34.08 11.60
CA TYR A 322 18.51 -34.67 10.29
C TYR A 322 17.21 -35.26 9.69
N LEU A 323 16.41 -35.95 10.50
CA LEU A 323 15.14 -36.52 10.05
C LEU A 323 14.13 -35.44 9.64
N LYS A 324 14.07 -34.33 10.38
CA LYS A 324 13.25 -33.16 10.03
C LYS A 324 13.69 -32.55 8.70
N ASP A 325 14.98 -32.36 8.48
CA ASP A 325 15.48 -31.83 7.22
C ASP A 325 15.19 -32.77 6.04
N GLU A 326 15.35 -34.08 6.23
CA GLU A 326 15.05 -35.06 5.17
C GLU A 326 13.54 -35.11 4.86
N LEU A 327 12.69 -35.04 5.87
CA LEU A 327 11.24 -34.91 5.67
C LEU A 327 10.90 -33.63 4.90
N ARG A 328 11.48 -32.49 5.28
CA ARG A 328 11.27 -31.22 4.57
C ARG A 328 11.67 -31.33 3.09
N ASN A 329 12.87 -31.86 2.81
CA ASN A 329 13.40 -31.94 1.45
C ASN A 329 12.64 -32.95 0.58
N GLN A 330 12.45 -34.18 1.06
CA GLN A 330 11.83 -35.26 0.30
C GLN A 330 10.33 -35.05 0.08
N VAL A 331 9.63 -34.54 1.10
CA VAL A 331 8.20 -34.22 0.95
C VAL A 331 8.05 -32.96 0.10
N GLY A 332 8.89 -31.94 0.28
CA GLY A 332 8.89 -30.74 -0.56
C GLY A 332 9.11 -31.06 -2.04
N LEU A 333 10.09 -31.89 -2.37
CA LEU A 333 10.34 -32.34 -3.75
C LEU A 333 9.16 -33.14 -4.31
N PHE A 334 8.58 -34.05 -3.51
CA PHE A 334 7.41 -34.82 -3.91
C PHE A 334 6.21 -33.93 -4.21
N LEU A 335 5.94 -32.93 -3.37
CA LEU A 335 4.84 -31.97 -3.58
C LEU A 335 5.08 -31.17 -4.86
N PHE A 336 6.29 -30.66 -5.07
CA PHE A 336 6.64 -29.95 -6.30
C PHE A 336 6.42 -30.80 -7.55
N GLN A 337 6.83 -32.08 -7.53
CA GLN A 337 6.62 -32.99 -8.66
C GLN A 337 5.14 -33.30 -8.95
N LYS A 338 4.27 -33.17 -7.94
CA LYS A 338 2.83 -33.47 -8.06
C LYS A 338 1.97 -32.25 -8.33
N THR A 339 2.42 -31.06 -7.92
CA THR A 339 1.58 -29.86 -7.93
C THR A 339 2.28 -28.64 -8.52
N GLU A 340 3.55 -28.73 -8.91
CA GLU A 340 4.40 -27.62 -9.39
C GLU A 340 4.48 -26.42 -8.43
N ARG A 341 4.21 -26.67 -7.14
CA ARG A 341 4.20 -25.68 -6.06
C ARG A 341 5.11 -26.12 -4.92
N ARG A 342 5.67 -25.17 -4.17
CA ARG A 342 6.65 -25.44 -3.10
C ARG A 342 6.17 -24.92 -1.75
N PRO A 343 5.14 -25.53 -1.15
CA PRO A 343 4.67 -25.12 0.17
C PRO A 343 5.77 -25.28 1.21
N MET A 344 5.74 -24.43 2.24
CA MET A 344 6.62 -24.59 3.39
C MET A 344 6.27 -25.89 4.13
N VAL A 345 7.20 -26.85 4.16
CA VAL A 345 7.01 -28.11 4.88
C VAL A 345 7.56 -28.00 6.31
N LEU A 346 6.69 -28.20 7.29
CA LEU A 346 6.99 -28.10 8.72
C LEU A 346 6.85 -29.49 9.38
N PRO A 347 7.95 -30.25 9.50
CA PRO A 347 7.93 -31.57 10.11
C PRO A 347 7.99 -31.48 11.64
N VAL A 348 7.09 -32.23 12.29
CA VAL A 348 7.01 -32.44 13.73
C VAL A 348 7.11 -33.94 13.98
N VAL A 349 8.26 -34.36 14.50
CA VAL A 349 8.51 -35.76 14.88
C VAL A 349 8.39 -35.86 16.39
N ILE A 350 7.60 -36.81 16.86
CA ILE A 350 7.40 -37.06 18.30
C ILE A 350 7.77 -38.51 18.57
N GLU A 351 8.79 -38.70 19.42
CA GLU A 351 9.19 -40.03 19.88
C GLU A 351 8.30 -40.49 21.02
N VAL A 352 7.84 -41.75 20.96
CA VAL A 352 6.91 -42.37 21.92
C VAL A 352 7.29 -43.79 22.30
#